data_AF-A0AA95HZ88-F1
#
_entry.id   AF-A0AA95HZ88-F1
#
_cell.length_a   1.000
_cell.length_b   1.000
_cell.length_c   1.000
_cell.angle_alpha   90.00
_cell.angle_beta   90.00
_cell.angle_gamma   90.00
#
_symmetry.space_group_name_H-M   'P 1'
#
loop_
_entity.id
_entity.type
_entity.pdbx_description
1 polymer ?
#
loop_
_entity_poly.entity_id
_entity_poly.type
_entity_poly.pdbx_seq_one_letter_code
_entity_poly.pdbx_strand_id
1 'polypeptide(L)'
;MLIKLYQAKAGDGSKKKGLRRTKSYFSTPEDALSEAFALKEKMDSRYENEIEWDYQGDFTGTPEKMKILRGYLNGNRESTAFYLEILSIENNDGIKPVSPYKPKSVTKDDKKISTRVMKKLKVKQA
;
A
#
# COMPACT_ATOMS: atom_id res chain seq x y z
N MET A 1 9.08 -21.08 -13.87
CA MET A 1 7.91 -20.59 -13.12
C MET A 1 8.07 -19.10 -12.95
N LEU A 2 7.16 -18.30 -13.51
CA LEU A 2 7.09 -16.87 -13.23
C LEU A 2 6.52 -16.70 -11.82
N ILE A 3 7.37 -16.29 -10.87
CA ILE A 3 6.92 -16.04 -9.49
C ILE A 3 6.44 -14.59 -9.43
N LYS A 4 5.18 -14.36 -9.02
CA LYS A 4 4.66 -13.02 -8.83
C LYS A 4 5.17 -12.45 -7.50
N LEU A 5 5.80 -11.29 -7.54
CA LEU A 5 6.25 -10.55 -6.37
C LEU A 5 5.42 -9.29 -6.18
N TYR A 6 5.37 -8.84 -4.93
CA TYR A 6 4.60 -7.68 -4.52
C TYR A 6 5.51 -6.61 -3.91
N GLN A 7 5.16 -5.35 -4.06
CA GLN A 7 5.88 -4.23 -3.45
C GLN A 7 4.90 -3.21 -2.90
N ALA A 8 5.17 -2.71 -1.70
CA ALA A 8 4.44 -1.60 -1.11
C ALA A 8 5.06 -0.26 -1.52
N LYS A 9 4.21 0.71 -1.81
CA LYS A 9 4.58 2.13 -1.95
C LYS A 9 3.59 3.00 -1.22
N ALA A 10 4.08 4.12 -0.71
CA ALA A 10 3.26 5.18 -0.18
C ALA A 10 3.58 6.49 -0.90
N GLY A 11 2.57 7.29 -1.20
CA GLY A 11 2.72 8.61 -1.80
C GLY A 11 2.54 9.69 -0.75
N ASP A 12 3.54 10.55 -0.62
CA ASP A 12 3.48 11.74 0.22
C ASP A 12 2.91 12.91 -0.61
N GLY A 13 1.68 13.33 -0.29
CA GLY A 13 0.94 14.35 -1.05
C GLY A 13 1.70 15.66 -1.23
N SER A 14 2.59 16.03 -0.30
CA SER A 14 3.34 17.28 -0.36
C SER A 14 4.52 17.25 -1.34
N LYS A 15 5.35 16.19 -1.30
CA LYS A 15 6.61 16.12 -2.06
C LYS A 15 6.51 15.33 -3.37
N LYS A 16 5.37 14.66 -3.64
CA LYS A 16 5.15 13.72 -4.77
C LYS A 16 6.21 12.61 -4.89
N LYS A 17 7.15 12.50 -3.96
CA LYS A 17 8.16 11.44 -3.89
C LYS A 17 7.53 10.28 -3.11
N GLY A 18 7.25 9.20 -3.82
CA GLY A 18 6.76 7.98 -3.18
C GLY A 18 7.76 7.49 -2.13
N LEU A 19 7.32 7.41 -0.88
CA LEU A 19 8.00 6.71 0.20
C LEU A 19 7.92 5.21 -0.12
N ARG A 20 9.05 4.63 -0.49
CA ARG A 20 9.21 3.18 -0.65
C ARG A 20 10.51 2.74 -0.03
N ARG A 21 10.53 1.55 0.55
CA ARG A 21 11.80 0.91 0.87
C ARG A 21 12.45 0.47 -0.44
N THR A 22 13.70 0.87 -0.64
CA THR A 22 14.43 0.53 -1.87
C THR A 22 14.58 -0.97 -1.99
N LYS A 23 14.27 -1.54 -3.17
CA LYS A 23 14.37 -2.99 -3.47
C LYS A 23 13.58 -3.90 -2.50
N SER A 24 12.51 -3.41 -1.87
CA SER A 24 11.63 -4.26 -1.07
C SER A 24 10.59 -4.95 -1.95
N TYR A 25 10.72 -6.27 -2.07
CA TYR A 25 9.76 -7.13 -2.75
C TYR A 25 9.36 -8.27 -1.82
N PHE A 26 8.12 -8.73 -1.97
CA PHE A 26 7.47 -9.67 -1.08
C PHE A 26 6.86 -10.82 -1.89
N SER A 27 6.89 -12.02 -1.34
CA SER A 27 6.30 -13.20 -1.99
C SER A 27 4.77 -13.18 -1.96
N THR A 28 4.18 -12.47 -1.00
CA THR A 28 2.74 -12.46 -0.76
C THR A 28 2.16 -11.03 -0.79
N PRO A 29 0.91 -10.86 -1.24
CA PRO A 29 0.22 -9.59 -1.10
C PRO A 29 0.05 -9.16 0.36
N GLU A 30 -0.12 -10.12 1.28
CA GLU A 30 -0.26 -9.87 2.71
C GLU A 30 0.98 -9.18 3.31
N ASP A 31 2.16 -9.63 2.93
CA ASP A 31 3.42 -9.00 3.34
C ASP A 31 3.53 -7.57 2.79
N ALA A 32 3.16 -7.38 1.52
CA ALA A 32 3.13 -6.05 0.92
C ALA A 32 2.11 -5.12 1.60
N LEU A 33 0.95 -5.64 2.01
CA LEU A 33 -0.04 -4.90 2.78
C LEU A 33 0.50 -4.51 4.17
N SER A 34 1.17 -5.45 4.86
CA SER A 34 1.83 -5.15 6.13
C SER A 34 2.83 -4.00 5.98
N GLU A 35 3.70 -4.06 4.97
CA GLU A 35 4.66 -2.99 4.69
C GLU A 35 3.94 -1.67 4.36
N ALA A 36 2.85 -1.71 3.58
CA ALA A 36 2.08 -0.52 3.23
C ALA A 36 1.47 0.16 4.47
N PHE A 37 0.93 -0.60 5.43
CA PHE A 37 0.44 -0.04 6.70
C PHE A 37 1.58 0.45 7.59
N ALA A 38 2.75 -0.19 7.58
CA ALA A 38 3.92 0.35 8.27
C ALA A 38 4.38 1.70 7.67
N LEU A 39 4.26 1.86 6.35
CA LEU A 39 4.49 3.14 5.67
C LEU A 39 3.41 4.17 6.03
N LYS A 40 2.14 3.74 6.16
CA LYS A 40 1.03 4.57 6.64
C LYS A 40 1.33 5.17 8.00
N GLU A 41 1.68 4.35 9.00
CA GLU A 41 2.00 4.84 10.34
C GLU A 41 3.17 5.83 10.35
N LYS A 42 4.19 5.61 9.51
CA LYS A 42 5.30 6.55 9.35
C LYS A 42 4.84 7.88 8.75
N MET A 43 3.90 7.87 7.82
CA MET A 43 3.32 9.09 7.27
C MET A 43 2.45 9.79 8.30
N ASP A 44 1.55 9.07 8.96
CA ASP A 44 0.68 9.62 10.01
C ASP A 44 1.53 10.31 11.09
N SER A 45 2.57 9.65 11.58
CA SER A 45 3.48 10.25 12.56
C SER A 45 4.25 11.47 12.04
N ARG A 46 4.56 11.53 10.73
CA ARG A 46 5.29 12.66 10.14
C ARG A 46 4.40 13.88 9.92
N TYR A 47 3.10 13.66 9.79
CA TYR A 47 2.08 14.69 9.59
C TYR A 47 1.19 14.83 10.83
N GLU A 48 1.74 14.53 12.02
CA GLU A 48 1.08 14.75 13.31
C GLU A 48 -0.33 14.10 13.44
N ASN A 49 -0.57 13.02 12.66
CA ASN A 49 -1.85 12.32 12.51
C ASN A 49 -2.99 13.17 11.91
N GLU A 50 -2.66 14.23 11.17
CA GLU A 50 -3.61 15.07 10.45
C GLU A 50 -4.08 14.48 9.10
N ILE A 51 -3.61 13.29 8.73
CA ILE A 51 -4.03 12.63 7.49
C ILE A 51 -5.36 11.91 7.73
N GLU A 52 -6.42 12.40 7.08
CA GLU A 52 -7.70 11.72 7.06
C GLU A 52 -7.75 10.70 5.92
N TRP A 53 -7.77 9.42 6.27
CA TRP A 53 -7.80 8.32 5.32
C TRP A 53 -9.23 7.98 4.87
N ASP A 54 -9.44 7.91 3.55
CA ASP A 54 -10.70 7.54 2.93
C ASP A 54 -10.82 6.01 2.79
N TYR A 55 -11.33 5.37 3.84
CA TYR A 55 -11.57 3.92 3.89
C TYR A 55 -12.79 3.45 3.07
N GLN A 56 -13.68 4.38 2.70
CA GLN A 56 -14.86 4.09 1.89
C GLN A 56 -14.57 4.18 0.39
N GLY A 57 -13.52 4.94 0.02
CA GLY A 57 -13.07 5.08 -1.34
C GLY A 57 -12.82 3.75 -2.06
N ASP A 58 -12.96 3.80 -3.38
CA ASP A 58 -12.65 2.69 -4.27
C ASP A 58 -11.15 2.56 -4.50
N PHE A 59 -10.72 1.33 -4.74
CA PHE A 59 -9.39 1.07 -5.23
C PHE A 59 -9.26 1.56 -6.65
N THR A 60 -8.10 2.11 -6.97
CA THR A 60 -7.85 2.71 -8.29
C THR A 60 -6.52 2.24 -8.86
N GLY A 61 -6.35 2.39 -10.17
CA GLY A 61 -5.21 1.85 -10.89
C GLY A 61 -5.51 0.47 -11.48
N THR A 62 -4.45 -0.29 -11.75
CA THR A 62 -4.51 -1.60 -12.42
C THR A 62 -4.22 -2.73 -11.42
N PRO A 63 -4.48 -4.00 -11.78
CA PRO A 63 -4.11 -5.15 -10.94
C PRO A 63 -2.61 -5.24 -10.61
N GLU A 64 -1.75 -4.76 -11.52
CA GLU A 64 -0.29 -4.70 -11.35
C GLU A 64 0.14 -3.48 -10.53
N LYS A 65 -0.72 -2.46 -10.43
CA LYS A 65 -0.47 -1.22 -9.71
C LYS A 65 -1.76 -0.65 -9.13
N MET A 66 -2.06 -1.07 -7.91
CA MET A 66 -3.33 -0.76 -7.24
C MET A 66 -3.11 0.21 -6.10
N LYS A 67 -3.74 1.38 -6.14
CA LYS A 67 -3.87 2.28 -4.99
C LYS A 67 -5.01 1.79 -4.11
N ILE A 68 -4.68 1.40 -2.89
CA ILE A 68 -5.57 0.68 -1.98
C ILE A 68 -6.19 1.58 -0.91
N LEU A 69 -5.58 2.74 -0.66
CA LEU A 69 -6.06 3.71 0.31
C LEU A 69 -5.58 5.09 -0.09
N ARG A 70 -6.42 6.11 0.12
CA ARG A 70 -6.08 7.51 -0.11
C ARG A 70 -6.33 8.30 1.17
N GLY A 71 -5.56 9.35 1.39
CA GLY A 71 -5.79 10.25 2.51
C GLY A 71 -5.52 11.69 2.11
N TYR A 72 -6.02 12.61 2.91
CA TYR A 72 -5.92 14.04 2.66
C TYR A 72 -5.53 14.76 3.94
N LEU A 73 -4.65 15.75 3.82
CA LEU A 73 -4.24 16.54 4.99
C LEU A 73 -5.44 17.35 5.48
N ASN A 74 -5.78 17.24 6.77
CA ASN A 74 -6.91 17.93 7.40
C ASN A 74 -8.24 17.72 6.63
N GLY A 75 -8.42 16.54 6.03
CA GLY A 75 -9.61 16.20 5.25
C GLY A 75 -9.77 16.94 3.92
N ASN A 76 -8.82 17.81 3.55
CA ASN A 76 -8.94 18.65 2.37
C ASN A 76 -8.77 17.85 1.06
N ARG A 77 -9.90 17.47 0.44
CA ARG A 77 -9.93 16.70 -0.82
C ARG A 77 -9.41 17.45 -2.04
N GLU A 78 -9.29 18.78 -1.97
CA GLU A 78 -8.68 19.59 -3.03
C GLU A 78 -7.14 19.57 -2.94
N SER A 79 -6.61 19.17 -1.79
CA SER A 79 -5.16 18.99 -1.61
C SER A 79 -4.63 17.76 -2.35
N THR A 80 -3.31 17.68 -2.49
CA THR A 80 -2.71 16.50 -3.11
C THR A 80 -2.86 15.29 -2.18
N ALA A 81 -3.48 14.23 -2.69
CA ALA A 81 -3.76 13.02 -1.92
C ALA A 81 -2.48 12.28 -1.49
N PHE A 82 -2.45 11.86 -0.24
CA PHE A 82 -1.65 10.73 0.22
C PHE A 82 -2.24 9.43 -0.32
N TYR A 83 -1.41 8.43 -0.53
CA TYR A 83 -1.92 7.12 -0.94
C TYR A 83 -1.04 5.97 -0.48
N LEU A 84 -1.65 4.80 -0.34
CA LEU A 84 -0.99 3.52 -0.26
C LEU A 84 -1.21 2.76 -1.57
N GLU A 85 -0.16 2.14 -2.08
CA GLU A 85 -0.15 1.43 -3.36
C GLU A 85 0.54 0.08 -3.21
N ILE A 86 -0.06 -0.94 -3.81
CA ILE A 86 0.51 -2.27 -3.97
C ILE A 86 0.83 -2.47 -5.44
N LEU A 87 2.08 -2.83 -5.70
CA LEU A 87 2.56 -3.22 -7.01
C LEU A 87 2.70 -4.72 -7.06
N SER A 88 2.38 -5.29 -8.21
CA SER A 88 2.68 -6.68 -8.53
C SER A 88 3.57 -6.73 -9.76
N ILE A 89 4.65 -7.50 -9.69
CA ILE A 89 5.59 -7.70 -10.79
C ILE A 89 5.85 -9.19 -10.99
N GLU A 90 6.18 -9.58 -12.22
CA GLU A 90 6.70 -10.92 -12.51
C GLU A 90 8.20 -10.96 -12.21
N ASN A 91 8.64 -11.97 -11.46
CA ASN A 91 10.03 -12.12 -11.09
C ASN A 91 10.80 -12.87 -12.18
N ASN A 92 11.33 -12.11 -13.14
CA ASN A 92 12.20 -12.62 -14.20
C ASN A 92 13.69 -12.43 -13.87
N ASP A 93 14.01 -11.64 -12.85
CA ASP A 93 15.34 -11.09 -12.60
C ASP A 93 16.04 -11.67 -11.35
N GLY A 94 15.57 -12.81 -10.82
CA GLY A 94 16.17 -13.43 -9.63
C GLY A 94 16.06 -12.58 -8.36
N ILE A 95 15.04 -11.73 -8.28
CA ILE A 95 14.79 -10.86 -7.13
C ILE A 95 14.50 -11.73 -5.91
N LYS A 96 15.24 -11.51 -4.82
CA LYS A 96 15.02 -12.20 -3.54
C LYS A 96 14.00 -11.41 -2.70
N PRO A 97 12.88 -12.04 -2.31
CA PRO A 97 11.92 -11.43 -1.40
C PRO A 97 12.56 -11.13 -0.05
N VAL A 98 12.05 -10.11 0.62
CA VAL A 98 12.48 -9.66 1.94
C VAL A 98 11.30 -9.65 2.91
N SER A 99 11.56 -9.69 4.21
CA SER A 99 10.49 -9.61 5.20
C SER A 99 9.90 -8.20 5.27
N PRO A 100 8.57 -8.05 5.44
CA PRO A 100 7.95 -6.75 5.59
C PRO A 100 8.25 -6.15 6.96
N TYR A 101 8.22 -4.83 7.04
CA TYR A 101 8.00 -4.13 8.28
C TYR A 101 6.56 -4.36 8.73
N LYS A 102 6.42 -4.67 10.02
CA LYS A 102 5.12 -4.81 10.64
C LYS A 102 4.70 -3.46 11.21
N PRO A 103 3.47 -2.99 10.95
CA PRO A 103 2.95 -1.82 11.63
C PRO A 103 2.83 -2.13 13.13
N LYS A 104 2.98 -1.10 13.97
CA LYS A 104 2.79 -1.22 15.42
C LYS A 104 1.34 -1.51 15.77
N SER A 105 0.42 -1.00 14.97
CA SER A 105 -1.02 -1.08 15.16
C SER A 105 -1.73 -1.31 13.84
N VAL A 106 -2.78 -2.12 13.86
CA VAL A 106 -3.65 -2.35 12.69
C VAL A 106 -5.09 -2.13 13.14
N THR A 107 -5.73 -1.11 12.58
CA THR A 107 -7.11 -0.77 12.91
C THR A 107 -8.10 -1.75 12.29
N LYS A 108 -9.37 -1.68 12.72
CA LYS A 108 -10.46 -2.46 12.10
C LYS A 108 -10.63 -2.08 10.63
N ASP A 109 -10.46 -0.82 10.27
CA ASP A 109 -10.63 -0.36 8.89
C ASP A 109 -9.45 -0.77 8.01
N ASP A 110 -8.22 -0.80 8.53
CA ASP A 110 -7.07 -1.37 7.82
C ASP A 110 -7.31 -2.85 7.47
N LYS A 111 -7.90 -3.63 8.40
CA LYS A 111 -8.28 -5.03 8.14
C LYS A 111 -9.35 -5.17 7.04
N LYS A 112 -10.29 -4.22 6.95
CA LYS A 112 -11.29 -4.19 5.86
C LYS A 112 -10.61 -3.95 4.52
N ILE A 113 -9.65 -3.02 4.46
CA ILE A 113 -8.86 -2.75 3.25
C ILE A 113 -8.09 -4.00 2.85
N SER A 114 -7.36 -4.65 3.77
CA SER A 114 -6.67 -5.91 3.49
C SER A 114 -7.59 -6.96 2.88
N THR A 115 -8.77 -7.16 3.47
CA THR A 115 -9.74 -8.14 2.99
C THR A 115 -10.23 -7.81 1.57
N ARG A 116 -10.54 -6.54 1.30
CA ARG A 116 -10.94 -6.07 -0.04
C ARG A 116 -9.81 -6.28 -1.06
N VAL A 117 -8.56 -5.97 -0.71
CA VAL A 117 -7.39 -6.16 -1.59
C VAL A 117 -7.20 -7.64 -1.92
N MET A 118 -7.22 -8.50 -0.91
CA MET A 118 -7.08 -9.94 -1.10
C MET A 118 -8.19 -10.52 -1.99
N LYS A 119 -9.43 -10.07 -1.83
CA LYS A 119 -10.52 -10.46 -2.74
C LYS A 119 -10.24 -10.04 -4.18
N LYS A 120 -9.84 -8.79 -4.41
CA LYS A 120 -9.52 -8.28 -5.76
C LYS A 120 -8.35 -9.02 -6.42
N LEU A 121 -7.35 -9.42 -5.65
CA LEU A 121 -6.19 -10.17 -6.17
C LEU A 121 -6.50 -11.66 -6.41
N LYS A 122 -7.32 -12.29 -5.57
CA LYS A 122 -7.74 -13.70 -5.71
C LYS A 122 -8.73 -13.94 -6.84
N VAL A 123 -9.65 -13.00 -7.11
CA VAL A 123 -10.66 -13.12 -8.19
C VAL A 123 -10.04 -13.26 -9.59
N LYS A 124 -8.75 -12.95 -9.77
CA LYS A 124 -8.04 -13.12 -11.05
C LYS A 124 -7.16 -14.38 -11.15
N GLN A 125 -7.16 -15.24 -10.14
CA GLN A 125 -6.45 -16.54 -10.19
C GLN A 125 -7.37 -17.71 -10.56
N ALA A 126 -8.64 -17.46 -10.89
CA ALA A 126 -9.61 -18.44 -11.36
C ALA A 126 -9.81 -18.34 -12.89
#